data_AF-A0A4Y9F2Q0-F1
#
_entry.id   AF-A0A4Y9F2Q0-F1
#
_cell.length_a   1.000
_cell.length_b   1.000
_cell.length_c   1.000
_cell.angle_alpha   90.00
_cell.angle_beta   90.00
_cell.angle_gamma   90.00
#
_symmetry.space_group_name_H-M   'P 1'
#
loop_
_entity.id
_entity.type
_entity.pdbx_description
1 polymer ?
#
loop_
_entity_poly.entity_id
_entity_poly.type
_entity_poly.pdbx_seq_one_letter_code
_entity_poly.pdbx_strand_id
1 'polypeptide(L)'
;MAEPELAEEYLLLLLEILEAAARSAIKMERAVSQKALKKAVKPPEWRAKDEKEKKRHVPLKNKKGRTIGWVDKDSPLVKEVKPEPGSAIVQERGHELAGEALDKKAERKAVLSSALVIGGAAFVGVGEQKNEGGQVTQAGRILSQEEAKAYMQEAGWQWVDEHSSEIQAGAPAYIHGVSPAVIPAGVGTVIVSDSEVHTSGESQKIEVAGYSMVDGKVFDGWDKDYQEPTGQMSHEQLEEHFDAGYEQMILESQSPNSMASM
;
A
#
# COMPACT_ATOMS: atom_id res chain seq x y z
N MET A 1 22.68 11.77 -11.40
CA MET A 1 22.83 10.44 -10.82
C MET A 1 21.97 10.41 -9.58
N ALA A 2 20.98 9.52 -9.49
CA ALA A 2 20.26 9.30 -8.23
C ALA A 2 21.28 8.83 -7.20
N GLU A 3 21.23 9.37 -5.98
CA GLU A 3 22.11 8.89 -4.92
C GLU A 3 21.75 7.44 -4.59
N PRO A 4 22.74 6.54 -4.42
CA PRO A 4 22.50 5.10 -4.24
C PRO A 4 21.55 4.78 -3.08
N GLU A 5 21.59 5.56 -2.01
CA GLU A 5 20.68 5.41 -0.85
C GLU A 5 19.20 5.65 -1.21
N LEU A 6 18.89 6.54 -2.16
CA LEU A 6 17.49 6.81 -2.56
C LEU A 6 16.92 5.66 -3.39
N ALA A 7 17.76 4.98 -4.16
CA ALA A 7 17.38 3.81 -4.91
C ALA A 7 17.09 2.62 -3.98
N GLU A 8 17.85 2.48 -2.89
CA GLU A 8 17.69 1.37 -1.94
C GLU A 8 16.33 1.37 -1.23
N GLU A 9 15.92 2.48 -0.61
CA GLU A 9 14.62 2.55 0.09
C GLU A 9 13.43 2.32 -0.87
N TYR A 10 13.54 2.81 -2.11
CA TYR A 10 12.54 2.59 -3.15
C TYR A 10 12.48 1.12 -3.58
N LEU A 11 13.63 0.47 -3.77
CA LEU A 11 13.71 -0.93 -4.14
C LEU A 11 13.20 -1.85 -3.02
N LEU A 12 13.50 -1.53 -1.76
CA LEU A 12 12.97 -2.27 -0.61
C LEU A 12 11.44 -2.22 -0.56
N LEU A 13 10.84 -1.04 -0.79
CA LEU A 13 9.39 -0.91 -0.91
C LEU A 13 8.82 -1.78 -2.04
N LEU A 14 9.45 -1.74 -3.22
CA LEU A 14 9.01 -2.54 -4.35
C LEU A 14 9.14 -4.04 -4.07
N LEU A 15 10.21 -4.45 -3.38
CA LEU A 15 10.45 -5.85 -3.02
C LEU A 15 9.35 -6.37 -2.09
N GLU A 16 9.01 -5.62 -1.04
CA GLU A 16 7.94 -6.00 -0.11
C GLU A 16 6.59 -6.18 -0.82
N ILE A 17 6.30 -5.28 -1.77
CA ILE A 17 5.08 -5.36 -2.58
C ILE A 17 5.14 -6.56 -3.54
N LEU A 18 6.29 -6.85 -4.15
CA LEU A 18 6.48 -8.00 -5.04
C LEU A 18 6.41 -9.34 -4.30
N GLU A 19 6.94 -9.44 -3.09
CA GLU A 19 6.81 -10.66 -2.28
C GLU A 19 5.33 -10.96 -1.99
N ALA A 20 4.53 -9.94 -1.73
CA ALA A 20 3.08 -10.08 -1.58
C ALA A 20 2.41 -10.53 -2.88
N ALA A 21 2.86 -10.00 -4.02
CA ALA A 21 2.43 -10.45 -5.34
C ALA A 21 2.78 -11.93 -5.57
N ALA A 22 3.98 -12.37 -5.18
CA ALA A 22 4.43 -13.75 -5.32
C ALA A 22 3.61 -14.71 -4.45
N ARG A 23 3.35 -14.35 -3.18
CA ARG A 23 2.43 -15.11 -2.31
C ARG A 23 1.04 -15.22 -2.93
N SER A 24 0.52 -14.13 -3.49
CA SER A 24 -0.77 -14.11 -4.19
C SER A 24 -0.75 -15.01 -5.43
N ALA A 25 0.29 -14.93 -6.25
CA ALA A 25 0.45 -15.72 -7.47
C ALA A 25 0.44 -17.23 -7.19
N ILE A 26 1.11 -17.67 -6.13
CA ILE A 26 1.11 -19.07 -5.69
C ILE A 26 -0.31 -19.50 -5.30
N LYS A 27 -1.02 -18.69 -4.48
CA LYS A 27 -2.41 -18.99 -4.07
C LYS A 27 -3.39 -19.03 -5.25
N MET A 28 -3.13 -18.23 -6.28
CA MET A 28 -3.96 -18.13 -7.47
C MET A 28 -3.55 -19.10 -8.59
N GLU A 29 -2.45 -19.83 -8.43
CA GLU A 29 -1.81 -20.63 -9.47
C GLU A 29 -1.60 -19.86 -10.79
N ARG A 30 -1.28 -18.56 -10.70
CA ARG A 30 -1.11 -17.68 -11.87
C ARG A 30 -0.09 -16.58 -11.64
N ALA A 31 0.60 -16.15 -12.70
CA ALA A 31 1.51 -15.02 -12.62
C ALA A 31 0.75 -13.71 -12.32
N VAL A 32 1.37 -12.83 -11.55
CA VAL A 32 0.84 -11.49 -11.25
C VAL A 32 1.48 -10.46 -12.16
N SER A 33 0.66 -9.59 -12.77
CA SER A 33 1.16 -8.53 -13.63
C SER A 33 1.88 -7.42 -12.86
N GLN A 34 3.17 -7.25 -13.13
CA GLN A 34 3.93 -6.09 -12.65
C GLN A 34 3.40 -4.75 -13.19
N LYS A 35 2.56 -4.76 -14.23
CA LYS A 35 1.95 -3.53 -14.76
C LYS A 35 1.10 -2.84 -13.71
N ALA A 36 0.40 -3.58 -12.85
CA ALA A 36 -0.38 -2.99 -11.77
C ALA A 36 0.53 -2.29 -10.75
N LEU A 37 1.66 -2.92 -10.39
CA LEU A 37 2.67 -2.30 -9.52
C LEU A 37 3.24 -1.03 -10.13
N LYS A 38 3.69 -1.06 -11.40
CA LYS A 38 4.21 0.11 -12.11
C LYS A 38 3.15 1.23 -12.28
N LYS A 39 1.86 0.89 -12.25
CA LYS A 39 0.76 1.87 -12.20
C LYS A 39 0.62 2.46 -10.80
N ALA A 40 0.70 1.64 -9.75
CA ALA A 40 0.52 2.02 -8.36
C ALA A 40 1.70 2.81 -7.77
N VAL A 41 2.92 2.41 -8.07
CA VAL A 41 4.15 2.99 -7.52
C VAL A 41 5.04 3.48 -8.66
N LYS A 42 5.45 4.74 -8.57
CA LYS A 42 6.30 5.42 -9.56
C LYS A 42 7.68 5.69 -8.98
N PRO A 43 8.72 5.68 -9.81
CA PRO A 43 10.08 5.98 -9.38
C PRO A 43 10.26 7.47 -9.03
N PRO A 44 11.31 7.85 -8.30
CA PRO A 44 11.48 9.22 -7.77
C PRO A 44 11.56 10.31 -8.84
N GLU A 45 12.09 9.97 -10.02
CA GLU A 45 12.19 10.85 -11.18
C GLU A 45 10.89 11.02 -11.97
N TRP A 46 9.84 10.27 -11.63
CA TRP A 46 8.54 10.41 -12.27
C TRP A 46 8.00 11.84 -12.19
N ARG A 47 7.33 12.27 -13.25
CA ARG A 47 6.71 13.58 -13.37
C ARG A 47 5.28 13.40 -13.88
N ALA A 48 4.35 14.06 -13.22
CA ALA A 48 2.97 14.14 -13.67
C ALA A 48 2.88 14.89 -15.01
N LYS A 49 2.03 14.41 -15.91
CA LYS A 49 1.73 15.06 -17.19
C LYS A 49 0.84 16.28 -17.01
N ASP A 50 -0.03 16.23 -16.00
CA ASP A 50 -0.97 17.30 -15.67
C ASP A 50 -1.27 17.39 -14.16
N GLU A 51 -1.97 18.45 -13.75
CA GLU A 51 -2.34 18.69 -12.35
C GLU A 51 -3.34 17.66 -11.79
N LYS A 52 -4.14 16.99 -12.65
CA LYS A 52 -5.06 15.94 -12.21
C LYS A 52 -4.27 14.69 -11.82
N GLU A 53 -3.31 14.29 -12.66
CA GLU A 53 -2.40 13.18 -12.39
C GLU A 53 -1.52 13.48 -11.16
N LYS A 54 -1.09 14.73 -10.98
CA LYS A 54 -0.34 15.13 -9.77
C LYS A 54 -1.16 14.97 -8.49
N LYS A 55 -2.45 15.31 -8.49
CA LYS A 55 -3.31 15.27 -7.29
C LYS A 55 -3.62 13.85 -6.79
N ARG A 56 -3.60 12.85 -7.67
CA ARG A 56 -3.77 11.44 -7.28
C ARG A 56 -2.50 10.80 -6.74
N HIS A 57 -1.33 11.38 -7.01
CA HIS A 57 -0.06 10.83 -6.54
C HIS A 57 0.38 11.45 -5.21
N VAL A 58 0.82 10.63 -4.28
CA VAL A 58 1.45 11.04 -3.02
C VAL A 58 2.96 10.84 -3.15
N PRO A 59 3.79 11.88 -2.95
CA PRO A 59 5.24 11.71 -2.92
C PRO A 59 5.64 10.94 -1.66
N LEU A 60 6.43 9.88 -1.82
CA LEU A 60 7.05 9.15 -0.73
C LEU A 60 8.35 9.84 -0.31
N LYS A 61 8.45 10.17 0.97
CA LYS A 61 9.60 10.87 1.55
C LYS A 61 10.36 9.95 2.48
N ASN A 62 11.68 9.96 2.39
CA ASN A 62 12.53 9.31 3.38
C ASN A 62 12.76 10.19 4.61
N LYS A 63 13.53 9.68 5.59
CA LYS A 63 13.90 10.40 6.82
C LYS A 63 14.63 11.72 6.56
N LYS A 64 15.28 11.87 5.40
CA LYS A 64 15.95 13.12 4.95
C LYS A 64 15.01 14.09 4.23
N GLY A 65 13.71 13.79 4.12
CA GLY A 65 12.70 14.60 3.42
C GLY A 65 12.78 14.53 1.89
N ARG A 66 13.60 13.63 1.34
CA ARG A 66 13.81 13.48 -0.10
C ARG A 66 12.77 12.54 -0.68
N THR A 67 12.34 12.82 -1.91
CA THR A 67 11.38 11.94 -2.61
C THR A 67 12.07 10.67 -3.07
N ILE A 68 11.60 9.52 -2.60
CA ILE A 68 12.07 8.19 -3.00
C ILE A 68 11.13 7.52 -4.01
N GLY A 69 9.89 8.00 -4.15
CA GLY A 69 8.93 7.46 -5.11
C GLY A 69 7.60 8.21 -5.04
N TRP A 70 6.60 7.70 -5.76
CA TRP A 70 5.24 8.23 -5.72
C TRP A 70 4.22 7.10 -5.70
N VAL A 71 3.11 7.27 -4.98
CA VAL A 71 2.02 6.30 -4.93
C VAL A 71 0.76 6.90 -5.54
N ASP A 72 0.19 6.23 -6.55
CA ASP A 72 -1.11 6.56 -7.14
C ASP A 72 -2.24 6.04 -6.24
N LYS A 73 -2.93 6.96 -5.54
CA LYS A 73 -4.06 6.63 -4.66
C LYS A 73 -5.28 6.06 -5.39
N ASP A 74 -5.39 6.30 -6.69
CA ASP A 74 -6.51 5.79 -7.50
C ASP A 74 -6.22 4.39 -8.05
N SER A 75 -5.03 3.84 -7.80
CA SER A 75 -4.66 2.50 -8.24
C SER A 75 -5.53 1.43 -7.57
N PRO A 76 -5.99 0.39 -8.30
CA PRO A 76 -6.72 -0.72 -7.71
C PRO A 76 -5.97 -1.45 -6.59
N LEU A 77 -4.63 -1.44 -6.64
CA LEU A 77 -3.74 -2.02 -5.64
C LEU A 77 -3.65 -1.21 -4.34
N VAL A 78 -4.10 0.04 -4.36
CA VAL A 78 -3.97 0.95 -3.22
C VAL A 78 -5.34 1.10 -2.56
N LYS A 79 -5.38 0.93 -1.24
CA LYS A 79 -6.55 1.23 -0.40
C LYS A 79 -6.18 2.24 0.65
N GLU A 80 -7.05 3.22 0.86
CA GLU A 80 -6.81 4.30 1.80
C GLU A 80 -7.62 4.06 3.07
N VAL A 81 -6.91 3.97 4.18
CA VAL A 81 -7.46 3.93 5.54
C VAL A 81 -7.56 5.35 6.07
N LYS A 82 -8.79 5.81 6.30
CA LYS A 82 -9.08 7.12 6.88
C LYS A 82 -9.52 6.99 8.33
N PRO A 83 -9.21 7.98 9.18
CA PRO A 83 -9.72 8.02 10.55
C PRO A 83 -11.25 8.07 10.57
N GLU A 84 -11.85 7.26 11.45
CA GLU A 84 -13.28 7.32 11.70
C GLU A 84 -13.63 8.64 12.42
N PRO A 85 -14.83 9.20 12.16
CA PRO A 85 -15.32 10.34 12.91
C PRO A 85 -15.31 10.04 14.42
N GLY A 86 -14.63 10.88 15.20
CA GLY A 86 -14.53 10.70 16.65
C GLY A 86 -13.41 9.78 17.12
N SER A 87 -12.57 9.24 16.23
CA SER A 87 -11.31 8.56 16.59
C SER A 87 -10.31 9.50 17.29
N ALA A 88 -9.34 8.93 18.01
CA ALA A 88 -8.32 9.70 18.73
C ALA A 88 -7.54 10.63 17.80
N ILE A 89 -7.22 10.15 16.59
CA ILE A 89 -6.59 10.93 15.52
C ILE A 89 -7.42 12.18 15.17
N VAL A 90 -8.75 12.05 15.03
CA VAL A 90 -9.60 13.21 14.70
C VAL A 90 -9.70 14.18 15.87
N GLN A 91 -9.76 13.67 17.10
CA GLN A 91 -9.92 14.49 18.31
C GLN A 91 -8.65 15.27 18.68
N GLU A 92 -7.47 14.63 18.58
CA GLU A 92 -6.18 15.21 18.99
C GLU A 92 -5.45 15.93 17.85
N ARG A 93 -6.08 16.03 16.67
CA ARG A 93 -5.49 16.55 15.43
C ARG A 93 -4.32 15.73 14.91
N GLY A 94 -4.37 14.42 15.14
CA GLY A 94 -3.84 13.35 14.32
C GLY A 94 -2.71 12.52 14.94
N HIS A 95 -2.33 11.44 14.26
CA HIS A 95 -1.40 10.44 14.79
C HIS A 95 0.03 10.94 14.69
N GLU A 96 0.70 11.05 15.84
CA GLU A 96 2.12 11.35 15.93
C GLU A 96 2.93 10.06 15.95
N LEU A 97 3.66 9.78 14.87
CA LEU A 97 4.58 8.65 14.88
C LEU A 97 5.84 9.00 15.69
N ALA A 98 6.17 8.17 16.67
CA ALA A 98 7.42 8.26 17.42
C ALA A 98 8.60 7.99 16.48
N GLY A 99 9.24 9.05 15.98
CA GLY A 99 10.50 8.93 15.28
C GLY A 99 11.63 8.69 16.28
N GLU A 100 12.48 7.69 16.03
CA GLU A 100 13.77 7.60 16.72
C GLU A 100 14.55 8.91 16.50
N ALA A 101 14.86 9.56 17.64
CA ALA A 101 15.68 10.73 17.86
C ALA A 101 16.49 11.26 16.65
N LEU A 102 15.95 12.27 15.98
CA LEU A 102 16.73 13.21 15.17
C LEU A 102 16.74 14.58 15.86
N ASP A 103 17.90 15.23 15.81
CA ASP A 103 18.27 16.48 16.49
C ASP A 103 17.13 17.43 16.89
N LYS A 104 17.17 17.85 18.18
CA LYS A 104 16.20 18.62 18.98
C LYS A 104 15.71 19.99 18.44
N LYS A 105 15.86 20.32 17.16
CA LYS A 105 15.50 21.64 16.61
C LYS A 105 14.47 21.67 15.49
N ALA A 106 13.99 20.53 14.97
CA ALA A 106 13.05 20.53 13.85
C ALA A 106 11.95 19.45 13.89
N GLU A 107 11.65 18.84 15.04
CA GLU A 107 10.51 17.92 15.16
C GLU A 107 9.18 18.69 15.15
N ARG A 108 8.71 19.07 13.96
CA ARG A 108 7.26 19.07 13.75
C ARG A 108 6.89 17.62 13.46
N LYS A 109 6.49 16.89 14.51
CA LYS A 109 5.94 15.54 14.39
C LYS A 109 4.88 15.54 13.29
N ALA A 110 5.09 14.70 12.27
CA ALA A 110 4.21 14.67 11.11
C ALA A 110 2.90 14.00 11.53
N VAL A 111 1.83 14.79 11.52
CA VAL A 111 0.48 14.33 11.76
C VAL A 111 0.01 13.54 10.55
N LEU A 112 -0.31 12.25 10.75
CA LEU A 112 -0.92 11.46 9.69
C LEU A 112 -2.42 11.77 9.54
N SER A 113 -2.85 11.89 8.29
CA SER A 113 -4.22 12.12 7.86
C SER A 113 -4.89 10.88 7.26
N SER A 114 -4.09 9.98 6.69
CA SER A 114 -4.52 8.67 6.19
C SER A 114 -3.35 7.68 6.19
N ALA A 115 -3.63 6.39 6.00
CA ALA A 115 -2.63 5.40 5.62
C ALA A 115 -3.05 4.72 4.32
N LEU A 116 -2.09 4.40 3.46
CA LEU A 116 -2.29 3.65 2.22
C LEU A 116 -1.78 2.24 2.42
N VAL A 117 -2.60 1.25 2.09
CA VAL A 117 -2.23 -0.17 1.99
C VAL A 117 -1.98 -0.47 0.52
N ILE A 118 -0.79 -0.95 0.17
CA ILE A 118 -0.37 -1.20 -1.21
C ILE A 118 -0.16 -2.69 -1.41
N GLY A 119 -0.98 -3.30 -2.27
CA GLY A 119 -0.89 -4.72 -2.58
C GLY A 119 -1.09 -5.65 -1.39
N GLY A 120 -1.55 -5.12 -0.25
CA GLY A 120 -1.78 -5.89 0.96
C GLY A 120 -0.56 -6.12 1.86
N ALA A 121 0.59 -5.51 1.55
CA ALA A 121 1.83 -5.75 2.29
C ALA A 121 2.57 -4.48 2.71
N ALA A 122 2.68 -3.49 1.83
CA ALA A 122 3.37 -2.25 2.17
C ALA A 122 2.38 -1.19 2.67
N PHE A 123 2.83 -0.40 3.65
CA PHE A 123 2.05 0.65 4.28
C PHE A 123 2.70 2.02 4.12
N VAL A 124 1.90 3.02 3.75
CA VAL A 124 2.37 4.41 3.61
C VAL A 124 1.48 5.34 4.43
N GLY A 125 2.02 5.97 5.46
CA GLY A 125 1.34 7.02 6.21
C GLY A 125 1.39 8.33 5.45
N VAL A 126 0.23 8.97 5.25
CA VAL A 126 0.10 10.22 4.48
C VAL A 126 -0.23 11.37 5.42
N GLY A 127 0.65 12.37 5.45
CA GLY A 127 0.47 13.59 6.24
C GLY A 127 0.62 14.86 5.42
N GLU A 128 0.35 15.99 6.06
CA GLU A 128 0.61 17.31 5.50
C GLU A 128 2.04 17.75 5.80
N GLN A 129 2.74 18.24 4.79
CA GLN A 129 4.07 18.83 4.90
C GLN A 129 4.04 20.27 4.36
N LYS A 130 4.58 21.21 5.15
CA LYS A 130 4.84 22.58 4.67
C LYS A 130 6.20 22.63 3.98
N ASN A 131 6.24 23.11 2.75
CA ASN A 131 7.50 23.41 2.08
C ASN A 131 8.10 24.74 2.59
N GLU A 132 9.31 25.06 2.15
CA GLU A 132 10.01 26.30 2.54
C GLU A 132 9.25 27.58 2.16
N GLY A 133 8.38 27.51 1.14
CA GLY A 133 7.48 28.59 0.74
C GLY A 133 6.18 28.67 1.55
N GLY A 134 6.01 27.84 2.58
CA GLY A 134 4.81 27.81 3.43
C GLY A 134 3.59 27.11 2.80
N GLN A 135 3.73 26.58 1.58
CA GLN A 135 2.67 25.82 0.92
C GLN A 135 2.55 24.44 1.56
N VAL A 136 1.32 24.06 1.88
CA VAL A 136 0.99 22.73 2.42
C VAL A 136 0.80 21.77 1.25
N THR A 137 1.52 20.64 1.29
CA THR A 137 1.42 19.55 0.32
C THR A 137 1.30 18.22 1.06
N GLN A 138 0.63 17.23 0.47
CA GLN A 138 0.64 15.88 1.02
C GLN A 138 2.00 15.21 0.80
N ALA A 139 2.45 14.45 1.79
CA ALA A 139 3.65 13.62 1.71
C ALA A 139 3.39 12.29 2.42
N GLY A 140 3.85 11.20 1.81
CA GLY A 140 3.80 9.86 2.36
C GLY A 140 5.14 9.48 3.00
N ARG A 141 5.11 8.64 4.03
CA ARG A 141 6.28 7.91 4.52
C ARG A 141 5.94 6.43 4.59
N ILE A 142 6.93 5.57 4.34
CA ILE A 142 6.77 4.13 4.55
C ILE A 142 6.63 3.87 6.05
N LEU A 143 5.65 3.04 6.44
CA LEU A 143 5.41 2.62 7.82
C LEU A 143 5.86 1.18 7.98
N SER A 144 6.40 0.84 9.16
CA SER A 144 6.46 -0.58 9.54
C SER A 144 5.04 -1.12 9.77
N GLN A 145 4.90 -2.45 9.82
CA GLN A 145 3.63 -3.08 10.13
C GLN A 145 3.10 -2.67 11.52
N GLU A 146 3.97 -2.55 12.52
CA GLU A 146 3.61 -2.10 13.86
C GLU A 146 3.13 -0.65 13.86
N GLU A 147 3.79 0.23 13.11
CA GLU A 147 3.38 1.62 12.94
C GLU A 147 2.04 1.73 12.21
N ALA A 148 1.83 0.93 11.17
CA ALA A 148 0.56 0.87 10.46
C ALA A 148 -0.55 0.35 11.38
N LYS A 149 -0.30 -0.71 12.15
CA LYS A 149 -1.24 -1.26 13.14
C LYS A 149 -1.62 -0.23 14.20
N ALA A 150 -0.63 0.45 14.78
CA ALA A 150 -0.86 1.51 15.75
C ALA A 150 -1.72 2.64 15.15
N TYR A 151 -1.36 3.13 13.96
CA TYR A 151 -2.15 4.14 13.25
C TYR A 151 -3.59 3.68 13.03
N MET A 152 -3.82 2.46 12.52
CA MET A 152 -5.16 1.96 12.24
C MET A 152 -6.01 1.87 13.52
N GLN A 153 -5.43 1.36 14.61
CA GLN A 153 -6.13 1.28 15.89
C GLN A 153 -6.52 2.66 16.43
N GLU A 154 -5.61 3.63 16.37
CA GLU A 154 -5.91 5.01 16.76
C GLU A 154 -6.90 5.71 15.82
N ALA A 155 -6.92 5.32 14.55
CA ALA A 155 -7.89 5.74 13.54
C ALA A 155 -9.30 5.16 13.78
N GLY A 156 -9.47 4.31 14.80
CA GLY A 156 -10.73 3.63 15.10
C GLY A 156 -10.98 2.38 14.28
N TRP A 157 -9.97 1.87 13.58
CA TRP A 157 -10.04 0.61 12.84
C TRP A 157 -9.62 -0.57 13.70
N GLN A 158 -10.24 -1.71 13.44
CA GLN A 158 -9.80 -3.00 13.96
C GLN A 158 -8.70 -3.55 13.06
N TRP A 159 -7.58 -3.97 13.65
CA TRP A 159 -6.56 -4.73 12.95
C TRP A 159 -6.77 -6.21 13.26
N VAL A 160 -6.98 -7.02 12.22
CA VAL A 160 -7.33 -8.43 12.32
C VAL A 160 -6.30 -9.24 11.54
N ASP A 161 -5.46 -9.97 12.25
CA ASP A 161 -4.42 -10.83 11.69
C ASP A 161 -4.51 -12.26 12.24
N GLU A 162 -3.55 -13.12 11.89
CA GLU A 162 -3.48 -14.50 12.38
C GLU A 162 -3.43 -14.63 13.92
N HIS A 163 -3.12 -13.55 14.64
CA HIS A 163 -3.08 -13.52 16.10
C HIS A 163 -4.35 -12.91 16.72
N SER A 164 -5.27 -12.38 15.93
CA SER A 164 -6.53 -11.82 16.39
C SER A 164 -7.68 -12.18 15.44
N SER A 165 -8.49 -13.18 15.80
CA SER A 165 -9.55 -13.70 14.93
C SER A 165 -10.94 -13.11 15.17
N GLU A 166 -11.12 -12.30 16.22
CA GLU A 166 -12.42 -11.72 16.55
C GLU A 166 -12.63 -10.36 15.87
N ILE A 167 -13.63 -10.30 14.99
CA ILE A 167 -14.09 -9.07 14.35
C ILE A 167 -15.33 -8.59 15.11
N GLN A 168 -15.32 -7.35 15.58
CA GLN A 168 -16.44 -6.75 16.32
C GLN A 168 -17.28 -5.87 15.38
N ALA A 169 -18.60 -5.83 15.61
CA ALA A 169 -19.47 -4.89 14.91
C ALA A 169 -19.22 -3.44 15.39
N GLY A 170 -19.54 -2.45 14.54
CA GLY A 170 -19.53 -1.03 14.93
C GLY A 170 -18.23 -0.26 14.63
N ALA A 171 -17.16 -0.93 14.23
CA ALA A 171 -15.92 -0.29 13.78
C ALA A 171 -15.46 -0.90 12.45
N PRO A 172 -14.83 -0.13 11.54
CA PRO A 172 -14.24 -0.68 10.33
C PRO A 172 -13.07 -1.63 10.66
N ALA A 173 -12.71 -2.49 9.71
CA ALA A 173 -11.69 -3.53 9.92
C ALA A 173 -10.69 -3.61 8.75
N TYR A 174 -9.42 -3.78 9.10
CA TYR A 174 -8.38 -4.25 8.19
C TYR A 174 -8.07 -5.71 8.53
N ILE A 175 -8.28 -6.62 7.58
CA ILE A 175 -8.10 -8.07 7.74
C ILE A 175 -6.93 -8.52 6.86
N HIS A 176 -5.92 -9.14 7.45
CA HIS A 176 -4.71 -9.57 6.75
C HIS A 176 -4.25 -10.98 7.15
N GLY A 177 -4.01 -11.85 6.16
CA GLY A 177 -3.45 -13.18 6.38
C GLY A 177 -4.36 -14.18 7.12
N VAL A 178 -5.67 -13.92 7.21
CA VAL A 178 -6.61 -14.78 7.94
C VAL A 178 -7.45 -15.63 6.98
N SER A 179 -7.53 -16.94 7.19
CA SER A 179 -8.26 -17.86 6.30
C SER A 179 -8.80 -19.08 7.06
N PRO A 180 -10.13 -19.24 7.24
CA PRO A 180 -11.22 -18.30 6.96
C PRO A 180 -11.51 -17.34 8.15
N ALA A 181 -12.03 -16.14 7.86
CA ALA A 181 -12.58 -15.20 8.84
C ALA A 181 -14.06 -14.89 8.57
N VAL A 182 -14.84 -14.62 9.62
CA VAL A 182 -16.28 -14.29 9.50
C VAL A 182 -16.50 -12.83 9.89
N ILE A 183 -16.95 -12.01 8.95
CA ILE A 183 -17.25 -10.60 9.15
C ILE A 183 -18.71 -10.47 9.64
N PRO A 184 -18.95 -10.08 10.91
CA PRO A 184 -20.29 -9.92 11.44
C PRO A 184 -21.05 -8.77 10.78
N ALA A 185 -22.38 -8.87 10.74
CA ALA A 185 -23.23 -7.73 10.38
C ALA A 185 -22.92 -6.50 11.26
N GLY A 186 -22.96 -5.30 10.68
CA GLY A 186 -22.69 -4.04 11.38
C GLY A 186 -21.23 -3.56 11.31
N VAL A 187 -20.35 -4.25 10.58
CA VAL A 187 -19.02 -3.71 10.20
C VAL A 187 -19.18 -2.85 8.95
N GLY A 188 -18.96 -1.54 9.07
CA GLY A 188 -19.25 -0.58 7.98
C GLY A 188 -18.36 -0.75 6.76
N THR A 189 -17.04 -0.57 6.95
CA THR A 189 -16.02 -0.72 5.91
C THR A 189 -15.03 -1.80 6.30
N VAL A 190 -14.67 -2.66 5.35
CA VAL A 190 -13.65 -3.69 5.53
C VAL A 190 -12.65 -3.59 4.39
N ILE A 191 -11.36 -3.52 4.73
CA ILE A 191 -10.28 -3.73 3.78
C ILE A 191 -9.69 -5.11 4.07
N VAL A 192 -9.67 -5.98 3.05
CA VAL A 192 -9.18 -7.35 3.15
C VAL A 192 -7.93 -7.50 2.29
N SER A 193 -6.95 -8.21 2.82
CA SER A 193 -5.71 -8.55 2.14
C SER A 193 -5.33 -9.99 2.46
N ASP A 194 -4.91 -10.74 1.45
CA ASP A 194 -4.35 -12.08 1.59
C ASP A 194 -5.16 -13.03 2.49
N SER A 195 -6.49 -12.89 2.45
CA SER A 195 -7.42 -13.55 3.38
C SER A 195 -8.61 -14.19 2.66
N GLU A 196 -9.21 -15.18 3.31
CA GLU A 196 -10.52 -15.71 2.96
C GLU A 196 -11.54 -15.23 3.99
N VAL A 197 -12.58 -14.53 3.54
CA VAL A 197 -13.60 -13.97 4.43
C VAL A 197 -15.01 -14.36 4.00
N HIS A 198 -15.88 -14.51 5.00
CA HIS A 198 -17.32 -14.75 4.83
C HIS A 198 -18.12 -13.64 5.49
N THR A 199 -19.16 -13.15 4.84
CA THR A 199 -20.04 -12.10 5.36
C THR A 199 -21.30 -12.71 5.98
N SER A 200 -21.69 -12.29 7.19
CA SER A 200 -22.89 -12.83 7.87
C SER A 200 -24.14 -11.97 7.73
N GLY A 201 -24.14 -10.95 6.87
CA GLY A 201 -25.31 -10.09 6.61
C GLY A 201 -25.11 -9.10 5.46
N GLU A 202 -26.21 -8.49 5.01
CA GLU A 202 -26.18 -7.51 3.91
C GLU A 202 -25.69 -6.13 4.42
N SER A 203 -25.06 -5.33 3.53
CA SER A 203 -24.65 -3.91 3.69
C SER A 203 -23.21 -3.55 4.15
N GLN A 204 -22.23 -4.45 4.05
CA GLN A 204 -20.81 -4.13 4.31
C GLN A 204 -20.11 -3.60 3.05
N LYS A 205 -19.30 -2.53 3.18
CA LYS A 205 -18.42 -2.06 2.10
C LYS A 205 -17.11 -2.84 2.16
N ILE A 206 -16.91 -3.79 1.24
CA ILE A 206 -15.69 -4.59 1.17
C ILE A 206 -14.77 -4.04 0.08
N GLU A 207 -13.54 -3.77 0.46
CA GLU A 207 -12.45 -3.39 -0.42
C GLU A 207 -11.31 -4.41 -0.30
N VAL A 208 -10.64 -4.71 -1.40
CA VAL A 208 -9.55 -5.70 -1.43
C VAL A 208 -8.25 -5.02 -1.80
N ALA A 209 -7.24 -5.12 -0.94
CA ALA A 209 -5.89 -4.63 -1.16
C ALA A 209 -5.02 -5.80 -1.64
N GLY A 210 -4.67 -5.82 -2.93
CA GLY A 210 -4.01 -6.98 -3.54
C GLY A 210 -5.00 -8.09 -3.83
N TYR A 211 -4.82 -9.27 -3.24
CA TYR A 211 -5.62 -10.47 -3.49
C TYR A 211 -6.40 -10.90 -2.25
N SER A 212 -7.66 -11.34 -2.39
CA SER A 212 -8.45 -12.00 -1.32
C SER A 212 -9.63 -12.79 -1.88
N MET A 213 -10.17 -13.71 -1.08
CA MET A 213 -11.41 -14.41 -1.38
C MET A 213 -12.53 -13.94 -0.45
N VAL A 214 -13.66 -13.53 -1.02
CA VAL A 214 -14.83 -13.02 -0.27
C VAL A 214 -16.06 -13.82 -0.70
N ASP A 215 -16.67 -14.55 0.24
CA ASP A 215 -17.85 -15.40 -0.02
C ASP A 215 -17.64 -16.36 -1.21
N GLY A 216 -16.45 -16.95 -1.27
CA GLY A 216 -16.04 -17.88 -2.34
C GLY A 216 -15.72 -17.22 -3.69
N LYS A 217 -15.73 -15.88 -3.79
CA LYS A 217 -15.34 -15.15 -4.99
C LYS A 217 -13.94 -14.56 -4.85
N VAL A 218 -13.12 -14.74 -5.88
CA VAL A 218 -11.78 -14.17 -5.95
C VAL A 218 -11.85 -12.70 -6.34
N PHE A 219 -11.17 -11.85 -5.57
CA PHE A 219 -10.94 -10.45 -5.86
C PHE A 219 -9.44 -10.22 -5.99
N ASP A 220 -9.03 -9.62 -7.10
CA ASP A 220 -7.63 -9.37 -7.37
C ASP A 220 -7.41 -7.93 -7.90
N GLY A 221 -6.71 -7.14 -7.09
CA GLY A 221 -6.25 -5.79 -7.42
C GLY A 221 -5.00 -5.79 -8.29
N TRP A 222 -4.29 -6.91 -8.38
CA TRP A 222 -3.12 -7.08 -9.24
C TRP A 222 -3.48 -7.17 -10.71
N ASP A 223 -4.73 -7.52 -11.01
CA ASP A 223 -5.10 -7.63 -12.40
C ASP A 223 -6.55 -7.29 -12.75
N LYS A 224 -6.69 -6.19 -13.49
CA LYS A 224 -7.91 -5.88 -14.25
C LYS A 224 -7.79 -6.27 -15.72
N ASP A 225 -6.57 -6.57 -16.20
CA ASP A 225 -6.24 -6.73 -17.62
C ASP A 225 -5.55 -8.08 -17.93
N TYR A 226 -5.45 -9.01 -16.96
CA TYR A 226 -4.80 -10.32 -17.14
C TYR A 226 -5.54 -11.10 -18.20
N GLN A 227 -4.79 -11.63 -19.17
CA GLN A 227 -5.23 -12.80 -19.89
C GLN A 227 -4.52 -13.99 -19.24
N GLU A 228 -5.28 -14.98 -18.81
CA GLU A 228 -4.70 -16.24 -18.33
C GLU A 228 -3.67 -16.72 -19.37
N PRO A 229 -2.42 -17.02 -18.99
CA PRO A 229 -1.56 -17.81 -19.84
C PRO A 229 -2.32 -19.10 -20.09
N THR A 230 -2.42 -19.48 -21.36
CA THR A 230 -3.08 -20.72 -21.75
C THR A 230 -2.25 -21.90 -21.24
N GLY A 231 -2.50 -22.31 -19.99
CA GLY A 231 -1.80 -23.38 -19.29
C GLY A 231 -1.52 -23.03 -17.82
N GLN A 232 -1.76 -23.99 -16.92
CA GLN A 232 -1.29 -23.92 -15.53
C GLN A 232 0.23 -23.77 -15.54
N MET A 233 0.75 -22.75 -14.87
CA MET A 233 2.20 -22.59 -14.67
C MET A 233 2.63 -23.45 -13.49
N SER A 234 3.76 -24.14 -13.61
CA SER A 234 4.37 -24.80 -12.46
C SER A 234 4.91 -23.76 -11.46
N HIS A 235 5.13 -24.18 -10.21
CA HIS A 235 5.73 -23.32 -9.19
C HIS A 235 7.10 -22.76 -9.64
N GLU A 236 7.93 -23.59 -10.26
CA GLU A 236 9.24 -23.21 -10.82
C GLU A 236 9.11 -22.14 -11.91
N GLN A 237 8.10 -22.25 -12.78
CA GLN A 237 7.82 -21.24 -13.82
C GLN A 237 7.31 -19.91 -13.23
N LEU A 238 6.60 -19.96 -12.10
CA LEU A 238 6.19 -18.75 -11.39
C LEU A 238 7.42 -18.05 -10.78
N GLU A 239 8.31 -18.79 -10.12
CA GLU A 239 9.55 -18.24 -9.54
C GLU A 239 10.42 -17.58 -10.62
N GLU A 240 10.69 -18.27 -11.74
CA GLU A 240 11.47 -17.70 -12.86
C GLU A 240 10.86 -16.41 -13.42
N HIS A 241 9.52 -16.35 -13.52
CA HIS A 241 8.83 -15.15 -14.00
C HIS A 241 8.94 -13.98 -13.01
N PHE A 242 8.93 -14.26 -11.71
CA PHE A 242 9.16 -13.23 -10.68
C PHE A 242 10.59 -12.72 -10.69
N ASP A 243 11.58 -13.61 -10.77
CA ASP A 243 13.00 -13.25 -10.80
C ASP A 243 13.33 -12.39 -12.02
N ALA A 244 12.90 -12.81 -13.21
CA ALA A 244 13.11 -12.06 -14.45
C ALA A 244 12.46 -10.66 -14.39
N GLY A 245 11.28 -10.57 -13.79
CA GLY A 245 10.60 -9.30 -13.61
C GLY A 245 11.28 -8.40 -12.58
N TYR A 246 11.85 -8.96 -11.51
CA TYR A 246 12.61 -8.21 -10.51
C TYR A 246 13.90 -7.64 -11.11
N GLU A 247 14.65 -8.45 -11.87
CA GLU A 247 15.84 -8.02 -12.60
C GLU A 247 15.52 -6.89 -13.58
N GLN A 248 14.43 -7.00 -14.34
CA GLN A 248 14.01 -5.96 -15.27
C GLN A 248 13.73 -4.64 -14.54
N MET A 249 13.10 -4.69 -13.36
CA MET A 249 12.79 -3.49 -12.59
C MET A 249 14.03 -2.84 -11.98
N ILE A 250 15.01 -3.63 -11.54
CA ILE A 250 16.33 -3.13 -11.15
C ILE A 250 16.99 -2.42 -12.34
N LEU A 251 17.05 -3.05 -13.51
CA LEU A 251 17.66 -2.49 -14.72
C LEU A 251 16.99 -1.19 -15.16
N GLU A 252 15.66 -1.11 -15.07
CA GLU A 252 14.88 0.09 -15.38
C GLU A 252 15.16 1.21 -14.35
N SER A 253 15.22 0.90 -13.06
CA SER A 253 15.53 1.89 -12.01
C SER A 253 16.95 2.46 -12.08
N GLN A 254 17.88 1.69 -12.66
CA GLN A 254 19.28 2.09 -12.84
C GLN A 254 19.53 2.80 -14.18
N SER A 255 18.60 2.69 -15.14
CA SER A 255 18.72 3.30 -16.46
C SER A 255 18.20 4.75 -16.44
N PRO A 256 19.07 5.78 -16.55
CA PRO A 256 18.59 7.13 -16.80
C PRO A 256 17.86 7.13 -18.15
N ASN A 257 16.59 7.53 -18.16
CA ASN A 257 15.76 7.68 -19.36
C ASN A 257 16.56 8.17 -20.58
N SER A 258 16.87 7.26 -21.51
CA SER A 258 17.45 7.57 -22.82
C SER A 258 16.38 7.85 -23.88
N MET A 259 15.12 8.02 -23.49
CA MET A 259 14.02 8.35 -24.40
C MET A 259 13.42 9.73 -24.07
N ALA A 260 14.19 10.77 -24.38
CA ALA A 260 13.68 12.10 -24.65
C ALA A 260 14.56 12.77 -25.73
N SER A 261 14.50 12.25 -26.95
CA SER A 261 14.92 12.93 -28.18
C SER A 261 14.25 12.26 -29.37
N MET A 262 13.01 12.68 -29.64
CA MET A 262 12.48 12.79 -31.00
C MET A 262 11.89 14.18 -31.15
#